data_AF-A0AAJ7E6H1-F1
#
_entry.id   AF-A0AAJ7E6H1-F1
#
_cell.length_a   1.000
_cell.length_b   1.000
_cell.length_c   1.000
_cell.angle_alpha   90.00
_cell.angle_beta   90.00
_cell.angle_gamma   90.00
#
_symmetry.space_group_name_H-M   'P 1'
#
loop_
_entity.id
_entity.type
_entity.pdbx_description
1 polymer ?
#
loop_
_entity_poly.entity_id
_entity_poly.type
_entity_poly.pdbx_seq_one_letter_code
_entity_poly.pdbx_strand_id
1 'polypeptide(L)'
;MAFNALRLLIPTEPPDRKLSKIEILRLAGSYITHLDNQLYTGVMEQPCLQRNEFNCKNSPLCTFCWSTVKKDMSNKSLSFDTPY
;
A
#
# COMPACT_ATOMS: atom_id res chain seq x y z
N MET A 1 25.42 2.53 -7.64
CA MET A 1 24.21 3.28 -7.21
C MET A 1 22.95 2.59 -7.74
N ALA A 2 22.53 1.47 -7.17
CA ALA A 2 21.33 0.74 -7.64
C ALA A 2 20.34 0.51 -6.49
N PHE A 3 20.81 -0.08 -5.39
CA PHE A 3 20.01 -0.22 -4.16
C PHE A 3 19.53 1.12 -3.60
N ASN A 4 20.35 2.18 -3.69
CA ASN A 4 19.95 3.52 -3.25
C ASN A 4 18.82 4.09 -4.10
N ALA A 5 18.89 3.94 -5.43
CA ALA A 5 17.83 4.39 -6.33
C ALA A 5 16.53 3.60 -6.08
N LEU A 6 16.63 2.28 -5.93
CA LEU A 6 15.49 1.44 -5.60
C LEU A 6 14.87 1.81 -4.24
N ARG A 7 15.70 2.10 -3.23
CA ARG A 7 15.24 2.53 -1.90
C ARG A 7 14.42 3.81 -1.94
N LEU A 8 14.76 4.76 -2.82
CA LEU A 8 14.05 6.04 -2.95
C LEU A 8 12.64 5.86 -3.56
N LEU A 9 12.42 4.79 -4.32
CA LEU A 9 11.11 4.50 -4.94
C LEU A 9 10.15 3.75 -4.00
N ILE A 10 10.66 3.15 -2.91
CA ILE A 10 9.84 2.36 -1.99
C ILE A 10 9.23 3.31 -0.94
N PRO A 11 7.89 3.39 -0.83
CA PRO A 11 7.24 4.23 0.17
C PRO A 11 7.44 3.63 1.58
N THR A 12 8.04 4.40 2.49
CA THR A 12 8.33 4.00 3.87
C THR A 12 8.09 5.16 4.84
N GLU A 13 7.60 4.86 6.04
CA GLU A 13 7.50 5.82 7.14
C GLU A 13 8.40 5.34 8.30
N PRO A 14 9.40 6.12 8.75
CA PRO A 14 9.86 7.39 8.18
C PRO A 14 10.65 7.21 6.85
N PRO A 15 10.78 8.26 6.01
CA PRO A 15 11.43 8.17 4.69
C PRO A 15 12.89 7.72 4.74
N ASP A 16 13.60 8.04 5.83
CA ASP A 16 15.01 7.75 6.06
C ASP A 16 15.25 6.40 6.77
N ARG A 17 14.20 5.59 6.97
CA ARG A 17 14.32 4.25 7.57
C ARG A 17 15.43 3.44 6.88
N LYS A 18 16.43 3.02 7.66
CA LYS A 18 17.48 2.14 7.16
C LYS A 18 16.90 0.76 6.88
N LEU A 19 17.06 0.29 5.65
CA LEU A 19 16.65 -1.04 5.20
C LEU A 19 17.89 -1.82 4.76
N SER A 20 17.97 -3.08 5.15
CA SER A 20 18.93 -4.02 4.59
C SER A 20 18.64 -4.28 3.11
N LYS A 21 19.63 -4.81 2.37
CA LYS A 21 19.48 -5.13 0.94
C LYS A 21 18.31 -6.09 0.69
N ILE A 22 18.12 -7.08 1.56
CA ILE A 22 17.02 -8.05 1.43
C ILE A 22 15.65 -7.42 1.73
N GLU A 23 15.57 -6.51 2.69
CA GLU A 23 14.34 -5.76 2.96
C GLU A 23 13.95 -4.89 1.77
N ILE A 24 14.93 -4.21 1.14
CA ILE A 24 14.70 -3.41 -0.08
C ILE A 24 14.11 -4.29 -1.18
N LEU A 25 14.68 -5.46 -1.45
CA LEU A 25 14.17 -6.36 -2.50
C LEU A 25 12.76 -6.87 -2.20
N ARG A 26 12.50 -7.27 -0.95
CA ARG A 26 11.18 -7.75 -0.52
C ARG A 26 10.12 -6.65 -0.63
N LEU A 27 10.43 -5.44 -0.17
CA LEU A 27 9.53 -4.30 -0.25
C LEU A 27 9.30 -3.84 -1.69
N ALA A 28 10.32 -3.84 -2.53
CA ALA A 28 10.19 -3.53 -3.95
C ALA A 28 9.23 -4.50 -4.65
N GLY A 29 9.40 -5.82 -4.43
CA GLY A 29 8.50 -6.84 -4.98
C GLY A 29 7.05 -6.61 -4.55
N SER A 30 6.83 -6.43 -3.24
CA SER A 30 5.50 -6.11 -2.71
C SER A 30 4.90 -4.81 -3.27
N TYR A 31 5.74 -3.80 -3.55
CA TYR A 31 5.28 -2.51 -4.08
C TYR A 31 4.89 -2.62 -5.55
N ILE A 32 5.66 -3.38 -6.35
CA ILE A 32 5.29 -3.69 -7.73
C ILE A 32 3.92 -4.40 -7.78
N THR A 33 3.72 -5.44 -6.96
CA THR A 33 2.42 -6.12 -6.90
C THR A 33 1.28 -5.18 -6.48
N HIS A 34 1.54 -4.27 -5.55
CA HIS A 34 0.55 -3.27 -5.13
C HIS A 34 0.17 -2.32 -6.27
N LEU A 35 1.16 -1.80 -7.00
CA LEU A 35 0.93 -0.93 -8.16
C LEU A 35 0.20 -1.68 -9.30
N ASP A 36 0.56 -2.93 -9.58
CA ASP A 36 -0.10 -3.76 -10.59
C ASP A 36 -1.58 -3.97 -10.26
N ASN A 37 -1.87 -4.26 -8.98
CA ASN A 37 -3.25 -4.36 -8.51
C ASN A 37 -3.99 -3.02 -8.64
N GLN A 38 -3.33 -1.90 -8.32
CA GLN A 38 -3.93 -0.56 -8.44
C GLN A 38 -4.23 -0.18 -9.89
N LEU A 39 -3.38 -0.59 -10.83
CA LEU A 39 -3.66 -0.41 -12.26
C LEU A 39 -4.84 -1.26 -12.71
N TYR A 40 -4.94 -2.51 -12.23
CA TYR A 40 -6.02 -3.42 -12.61
C TYR A 40 -7.38 -3.02 -12.04
N THR A 41 -7.45 -2.61 -10.77
CA THR A 41 -8.71 -2.23 -10.11
C THR A 41 -9.07 -0.75 -10.29
N GLY A 42 -8.18 0.06 -10.86
CA GLY A 42 -8.30 1.51 -10.90
C GLY A 42 -7.99 2.17 -9.54
N VAL A 43 -8.37 3.45 -9.37
CA VAL A 43 -8.16 4.26 -8.14
C VAL A 43 -9.10 3.82 -7.00
N MET A 44 -9.28 2.51 -6.80
CA MET A 44 -10.03 1.97 -5.69
C MET A 44 -9.14 1.88 -4.44
N GLU A 45 -9.75 2.04 -3.27
CA GLU A 45 -9.04 2.17 -1.99
C GLU A 45 -8.32 0.88 -1.55
N GLN A 46 -8.67 -0.28 -2.12
CA GLN A 46 -8.16 -1.60 -1.70
C GLN A 46 -7.83 -2.54 -2.87
N PRO A 47 -6.85 -2.17 -3.72
CA PRO A 47 -6.55 -2.90 -4.94
C PRO A 47 -6.09 -4.35 -4.70
N CYS A 48 -5.34 -4.58 -3.61
CA CYS A 48 -4.83 -5.91 -3.27
C CYS A 48 -5.88 -6.86 -2.66
N LEU A 49 -7.04 -6.35 -2.22
CA LEU A 49 -8.12 -7.20 -1.69
C LEU A 49 -9.05 -7.68 -2.80
N GLN A 50 -9.33 -6.85 -3.80
CA GLN A 50 -10.18 -7.20 -4.94
C GLN A 50 -9.56 -8.24 -5.87
N ARG A 51 -8.22 -8.32 -5.98
CA ARG A 51 -7.59 -9.40 -6.77
C ARG A 51 -7.67 -10.78 -6.09
N ASN A 52 -7.94 -10.82 -4.78
CA ASN A 52 -7.75 -11.99 -3.94
C ASN A 52 -9.06 -12.68 -3.52
N GLU A 53 -10.10 -12.61 -4.37
CA GLU A 53 -11.40 -13.28 -4.15
C GLU A 53 -11.28 -14.80 -3.89
N PHE A 54 -10.11 -15.41 -4.16
CA PHE A 54 -9.81 -16.83 -3.94
C PHE A 54 -8.98 -17.17 -2.68
N ASN A 55 -8.52 -16.20 -1.86
CA ASN A 55 -7.66 -16.52 -0.70
C ASN A 55 -7.87 -15.60 0.53
N CYS A 56 -9.13 -15.31 0.84
CA CYS A 56 -9.52 -14.25 1.77
C CYS A 56 -9.65 -14.66 3.25
N LYS A 57 -9.19 -15.83 3.69
CA LYS A 57 -9.41 -16.24 5.09
C LYS A 57 -8.24 -16.05 6.05
N ASN A 58 -6.98 -15.92 5.59
CA ASN A 58 -5.83 -15.80 6.51
C ASN A 58 -4.62 -15.02 5.98
N SER A 59 -4.73 -14.28 4.87
CA SER A 59 -3.59 -13.53 4.32
C SER A 59 -3.46 -12.15 5.00
N PRO A 60 -2.30 -11.80 5.58
CA PRO A 60 -2.07 -10.45 6.09
C PRO A 60 -2.15 -9.45 4.93
N LEU A 61 -2.84 -8.32 5.15
CA LEU A 61 -2.96 -7.26 4.16
C LEU A 61 -1.58 -6.77 3.72
N CYS A 62 -1.42 -6.49 2.42
CA CYS A 62 -0.24 -5.82 1.90
C CYS A 62 0.06 -4.56 2.73
N THR A 63 1.30 -4.38 3.16
CA THR A 63 1.72 -3.26 4.02
C THR A 63 1.37 -1.90 3.41
N PHE A 64 1.41 -1.77 2.07
CA PHE A 64 1.05 -0.53 1.37
C PHE A 64 -0.47 -0.24 1.39
N CYS A 65 -1.31 -1.27 1.30
CA CYS A 65 -2.76 -1.12 1.47
C CYS A 65 -3.13 -0.81 2.92
N TRP A 66 -2.36 -1.28 3.91
CA TRP A 66 -2.59 -0.92 5.30
C TRP A 66 -2.30 0.58 5.56
N SER A 67 -1.29 1.12 4.88
CA SER A 67 -0.95 2.54 4.98
C SER A 67 -2.02 3.46 4.37
N THR A 68 -2.73 3.04 3.32
CA THR A 68 -3.84 3.84 2.74
C THR A 68 -5.06 3.86 3.66
N VAL A 69 -5.47 2.71 4.21
CA VAL A 69 -6.62 2.61 5.13
C VAL A 69 -6.47 3.51 6.35
N LYS A 70 -5.24 3.67 6.88
CA LYS A 70 -4.98 4.59 7.99
C LYS A 70 -5.15 6.07 7.64
N LYS A 71 -4.90 6.45 6.39
CA LYS A 71 -5.02 7.84 5.95
C LYS A 71 -6.49 8.26 5.83
N ASP A 72 -7.35 7.36 5.36
CA ASP A 72 -8.79 7.65 5.21
C ASP A 72 -9.55 7.65 6.54
N MET A 73 -9.11 6.87 7.53
CA MET A 73 -9.67 6.93 8.88
C MET A 73 -9.35 8.26 9.61
N SER A 74 -8.36 9.03 9.13
CA SER A 74 -8.06 10.37 9.63
C SER A 74 -8.76 11.49 8.84
N ASN A 75 -9.30 11.20 7.64
CA ASN A 75 -10.05 12.14 6.80
C ASN A 75 -11.58 11.98 6.92
N LYS A 76 -12.08 10.88 7.50
CA LYS A 76 -13.51 10.65 7.77
C LYS A 76 -14.08 11.44 8.98
N SER A 77 -13.41 12.51 9.39
CA SER A 77 -13.92 13.45 10.38
C SER A 77 -14.17 14.82 9.76
N LEU A 78 -14.75 14.93 8.55
CA LEU A 78 -15.48 16.12 8.10
C LEU A 78 -16.27 15.85 6.80
N SER A 79 -17.40 15.14 6.90
CA SER A 79 -18.57 15.35 6.02
C SER A 79 -19.69 14.39 6.43
N PHE A 80 -20.35 14.69 7.56
CA PHE A 80 -21.77 14.36 7.68
C PHE A 80 -22.52 15.58 7.15
N ASP A 81 -22.65 15.67 5.84
CA ASP A 81 -23.69 16.51 5.24
C ASP A 81 -24.97 15.67 5.23
N THR A 82 -25.82 15.90 6.24
CA THR A 82 -27.27 15.85 5.99
C THR A 82 -27.62 17.00 5.05
N PRO A 83 -28.47 16.81 4.04
CA PRO A 83 -29.90 17.03 4.28
C PRO A 83 -30.88 16.20 3.43
N TYR A 84 -32.05 15.97 4.04
CA TYR A 84 -33.34 15.51 3.49
C TYR A 84 -33.44 14.08 2.90
#